data_AF-A0A2A2LKN7-F1
#
_entry.id   AF-A0A2A2LKN7-F1
#
_cell.length_a   1.000
_cell.length_b   1.000
_cell.length_c   1.000
_cell.angle_alpha   90.00
_cell.angle_beta   90.00
_cell.angle_gamma   90.00
#
_symmetry.space_group_name_H-M   'P 1'
#
loop_
_entity.id
_entity.type
_entity.pdbx_description
1 polymer ?
#
loop_
_entity_poly.entity_id
_entity_poly.type
_entity_poly.pdbx_seq_one_letter_code
_entity_poly.pdbx_strand_id
1 'polypeptide(L)'
;MAEQTKAERKDRPEVAVVVLGDIARSPRISYQAHSIASELDYDVKLFGYLDTSPSEMLVKDPRIEIVPILPPPDCLAKLPESLQMFFKFIWTFVVLFHALFFKTSWLHLHSILMQNPPAIPTMISCFLVCRIKKARFCIDWHNYMYSVLKDKYKIAHLDLPRVEDTVASEQREGQSGSKRASADSRVVRRRRVVGTGQNTAIVAEMVEKPVRKEKWCAKRWYTMLIYKLEGYFGRLADSNYCVTRAMRDDLRAAWGIEANTFYDRPPAFRFRKVTDLEKHRLFQKLAAFENGKVFRDKNGDANSTAFTICSANEDAVQWRSDRPLLIVSSTSWTADEDFEILLQAVNTYDEHARIARSDDPDMRIPELVLVITGKGPMKEYYLERIKKLQLYKVNVMTPWLEAADYPIILAAADIGVSLHTSTSGLDLPMKVVDMFGAGIPVLAKRFACIEELVQEDVNGLLFDTSTELTHILKELAIGFPVSCSQLDRLQKNVDPATSNFGDWEQNWNAVVRPDFAKPHNQHFHRVIASEPEKEE
;
A
#
# COMPACT_ATOMS: atom_id res chain seq x y z
N MET A 1 -36.19 -27.66 0.68
CA MET A 1 -34.81 -27.20 0.38
C MET A 1 -34.58 -25.71 0.64
N ALA A 2 -35.42 -24.77 0.17
CA ALA A 2 -35.23 -23.33 0.42
C ALA A 2 -35.45 -22.86 1.88
N GLU A 3 -36.23 -23.61 2.67
CA GLU A 3 -36.41 -23.34 4.11
C GLU A 3 -35.27 -23.89 4.98
N GLN A 4 -34.65 -25.02 4.60
CA GLN A 4 -33.48 -25.55 5.29
C GLN A 4 -32.26 -24.63 5.15
N THR A 5 -32.08 -23.99 3.98
CA THR A 5 -31.01 -22.99 3.76
C THR A 5 -31.23 -21.68 4.53
N LYS A 6 -32.48 -21.34 4.89
CA LYS A 6 -32.79 -20.18 5.74
C LYS A 6 -32.61 -20.47 7.22
N ALA A 7 -32.82 -21.71 7.65
CA ALA A 7 -32.63 -22.14 9.04
C ALA A 7 -31.15 -22.25 9.41
N GLU A 8 -30.30 -22.77 8.52
CA GLU A 8 -28.83 -22.85 8.72
C GLU A 8 -28.16 -21.46 8.79
N ARG A 9 -28.72 -20.45 8.10
CA ARG A 9 -28.24 -19.07 8.16
C ARG A 9 -28.41 -18.40 9.53
N LYS A 10 -29.25 -18.95 10.41
CA LYS A 10 -29.68 -18.22 11.62
C LYS A 10 -28.71 -18.33 12.80
N ASP A 11 -27.69 -19.19 12.73
CA ASP A 11 -26.77 -19.44 13.84
C ASP A 11 -25.30 -19.13 13.54
N ARG A 12 -24.99 -18.71 12.31
CA ARG A 12 -23.60 -18.39 11.93
C ARG A 12 -23.15 -17.06 12.54
N PRO A 13 -21.90 -16.97 13.03
CA PRO A 13 -21.34 -15.70 13.45
C PRO A 13 -21.29 -14.70 12.30
N GLU A 14 -21.64 -13.46 12.59
CA GLU A 14 -21.61 -12.35 11.63
C GLU A 14 -20.39 -11.46 11.91
N VAL A 15 -19.69 -11.03 10.85
CA VAL A 15 -18.64 -10.02 10.93
C VAL A 15 -18.95 -8.83 10.04
N ALA A 16 -18.89 -7.64 10.62
CA ALA A 16 -18.97 -6.41 9.85
C ALA A 16 -17.57 -5.98 9.43
N VAL A 17 -17.33 -5.82 8.14
CA VAL A 17 -16.08 -5.31 7.58
C VAL A 17 -16.36 -3.92 7.03
N VAL A 18 -15.60 -2.92 7.49
CA VAL A 18 -15.90 -1.50 7.25
C VAL A 18 -14.74 -0.83 6.54
N VAL A 19 -15.00 -0.32 5.33
CA VAL A 19 -14.11 0.58 4.59
C VAL A 19 -14.89 1.81 4.16
N LEU A 20 -14.59 2.96 4.75
CA LEU A 20 -15.26 4.21 4.37
C LEU A 20 -14.58 4.83 3.12
N GLY A 21 -14.63 4.07 2.03
CA GLY A 21 -14.10 4.36 0.71
C GLY A 21 -14.71 3.42 -0.33
N ASP A 22 -14.33 3.59 -1.59
CA ASP A 22 -14.79 2.72 -2.68
C ASP A 22 -14.27 1.28 -2.46
N ILE A 23 -15.19 0.32 -2.34
CA ILE A 23 -14.87 -1.08 -2.05
C ILE A 23 -13.96 -1.65 -3.15
N ALA A 24 -14.23 -1.34 -4.41
CA ALA A 24 -13.46 -1.86 -5.54
C ALA A 24 -11.99 -1.37 -5.54
N ARG A 25 -11.68 -0.29 -4.82
CA ARG A 25 -10.34 0.28 -4.69
C ARG A 25 -9.61 -0.17 -3.42
N SER A 26 -10.23 -1.06 -2.65
CA SER A 26 -9.73 -1.53 -1.36
C SER A 26 -9.57 -3.05 -1.39
N PRO A 27 -8.64 -3.58 -2.21
CA PRO A 27 -8.53 -5.03 -2.42
C PRO A 27 -8.15 -5.77 -1.14
N ARG A 28 -7.32 -5.19 -0.25
CA ARG A 28 -7.03 -5.77 1.07
C ARG A 28 -8.30 -6.05 1.89
N ILE A 29 -9.21 -5.09 1.96
CA ILE A 29 -10.47 -5.29 2.69
C ILE A 29 -11.39 -6.28 1.98
N SER A 30 -11.37 -6.27 0.65
CA SER A 30 -12.08 -7.27 -0.16
C SER A 30 -11.55 -8.68 0.11
N TYR A 31 -10.23 -8.87 0.20
CA TYR A 31 -9.60 -10.15 0.49
C TYR A 31 -9.87 -10.59 1.93
N GLN A 32 -9.85 -9.68 2.91
CA GLN A 32 -10.22 -10.02 4.29
C GLN A 32 -11.69 -10.43 4.39
N ALA A 33 -12.61 -9.68 3.78
CA ALA A 33 -14.02 -10.03 3.74
C ALA A 33 -14.23 -11.42 3.10
N HIS A 34 -13.52 -11.70 2.00
CA HIS A 34 -13.57 -13.01 1.36
C HIS A 34 -12.99 -14.12 2.24
N SER A 35 -11.79 -13.96 2.81
CA SER A 35 -11.17 -14.96 3.68
C SER A 35 -11.98 -15.23 4.95
N ILE A 36 -12.61 -14.20 5.54
CA ILE A 36 -13.53 -14.38 6.68
C ILE A 36 -14.74 -15.23 6.26
N ALA A 37 -15.35 -14.93 5.11
CA ALA A 37 -16.49 -15.68 4.62
C ALA A 37 -16.11 -17.13 4.26
N SER A 38 -15.01 -17.32 3.53
CA SER A 38 -14.64 -18.59 2.91
C SER A 38 -13.91 -19.56 3.83
N GLU A 39 -13.01 -19.07 4.70
CA GLU A 39 -12.16 -19.93 5.54
C GLU A 39 -12.66 -20.10 6.98
N LEU A 40 -13.51 -19.18 7.47
CA LEU A 40 -14.06 -19.20 8.83
C LEU A 40 -15.57 -19.52 8.91
N ASP A 41 -16.23 -19.66 7.75
CA ASP A 41 -17.68 -19.90 7.64
C ASP A 41 -18.56 -18.84 8.34
N TYR A 42 -18.14 -17.57 8.26
CA TYR A 42 -18.87 -16.44 8.83
C TYR A 42 -19.73 -15.74 7.77
N ASP A 43 -20.86 -15.18 8.19
CA ASP A 43 -21.61 -14.24 7.35
C ASP A 43 -20.93 -12.86 7.44
N VAL A 44 -20.65 -12.24 6.31
CA VAL A 44 -19.90 -10.98 6.24
C VAL A 44 -20.78 -9.87 5.70
N LYS A 45 -20.85 -8.76 6.45
CA LYS A 45 -21.45 -7.51 5.99
C LYS A 45 -20.35 -6.50 5.66
N LEU A 46 -20.17 -6.22 4.37
CA LEU A 46 -19.14 -5.33 3.87
C LEU A 46 -19.70 -3.93 3.65
N PHE A 47 -19.31 -2.98 4.49
CA PHE A 47 -19.75 -1.59 4.46
C PHE A 47 -18.74 -0.72 3.72
N GLY A 48 -19.21 0.02 2.71
CA GLY A 48 -18.38 0.99 1.99
C GLY A 48 -19.11 1.68 0.84
N TYR A 49 -18.38 2.46 0.05
CA TYR A 49 -18.93 3.14 -1.12
C TYR A 49 -18.95 2.19 -2.33
N LEU A 50 -19.95 2.39 -3.20
CA LEU A 50 -20.16 1.63 -4.44
C LEU A 50 -20.03 2.54 -5.66
N ASP A 51 -18.97 3.34 -5.70
CA ASP A 51 -18.68 4.22 -6.83
C ASP A 51 -18.24 3.40 -8.06
N THR A 52 -17.57 2.28 -7.82
CA THR A 52 -17.15 1.32 -8.83
C THR A 52 -17.74 -0.06 -8.52
N SER A 53 -18.04 -0.85 -9.54
CA SER A 53 -18.49 -2.24 -9.37
C SER A 53 -17.45 -3.07 -8.60
N PRO A 54 -17.82 -3.70 -7.47
CA PRO A 54 -16.93 -4.58 -6.72
C PRO A 54 -16.49 -5.80 -7.55
N SER A 55 -15.39 -6.43 -7.14
CA SER A 55 -14.89 -7.66 -7.79
C SER A 55 -15.93 -8.77 -7.76
N GLU A 56 -15.98 -9.60 -8.81
CA GLU A 56 -16.89 -10.75 -8.89
C GLU A 56 -16.74 -11.72 -7.71
N MET A 57 -15.53 -11.83 -7.14
CA MET A 57 -15.24 -12.64 -5.94
C MET A 57 -16.15 -12.27 -4.76
N LEU A 58 -16.44 -10.98 -4.57
CA LEU A 58 -17.32 -10.50 -3.51
C LEU A 58 -18.79 -10.67 -3.89
N VAL A 59 -19.14 -10.35 -5.13
CA VAL A 59 -20.54 -10.33 -5.60
C VAL A 59 -21.12 -11.75 -5.71
N LYS A 60 -20.29 -12.74 -6.05
CA LYS A 60 -20.71 -14.13 -6.23
C LYS A 60 -20.74 -14.94 -4.93
N ASP A 61 -20.12 -14.47 -3.84
CA ASP A 61 -20.11 -15.21 -2.57
C ASP A 61 -21.43 -14.97 -1.80
N PRO A 62 -22.27 -16.01 -1.58
CA PRO A 62 -23.56 -15.87 -0.92
C PRO A 62 -23.48 -15.53 0.57
N ARG A 63 -22.29 -15.58 1.18
CA ARG A 63 -22.03 -15.20 2.58
C ARG A 63 -21.64 -13.74 2.72
N ILE A 64 -21.35 -13.05 1.62
CA ILE A 64 -20.97 -11.63 1.65
C ILE A 64 -22.15 -10.78 1.21
N GLU A 65 -22.68 -9.98 2.13
CA GLU A 65 -23.67 -8.94 1.85
C GLU A 65 -22.95 -7.58 1.79
N ILE A 66 -22.99 -6.93 0.63
CA ILE A 66 -22.45 -5.57 0.49
C ILE A 66 -23.50 -4.56 0.92
N VAL A 67 -23.16 -3.76 1.93
CA VAL A 67 -24.03 -2.72 2.50
C VAL A 67 -23.49 -1.33 2.06
N PRO A 68 -24.09 -0.72 1.04
CA PRO A 68 -23.61 0.58 0.55
C PRO A 68 -23.81 1.69 1.60
N ILE A 69 -22.78 2.50 1.78
CA ILE A 69 -22.81 3.71 2.60
C ILE A 69 -22.96 4.92 1.68
N LEU A 70 -23.89 5.82 2.01
CA LEU A 70 -24.10 7.05 1.25
C LEU A 70 -22.98 8.07 1.58
N PRO A 71 -22.24 8.56 0.57
CA PRO A 71 -21.26 9.62 0.79
C PRO A 71 -21.96 10.93 1.18
N PRO A 72 -21.23 11.87 1.82
CA PRO A 72 -21.77 13.18 2.15
C PRO A 72 -22.28 13.91 0.90
N PRO A 73 -23.44 14.60 0.94
CA PRO A 73 -24.01 15.29 -0.21
C PRO A 73 -23.07 16.33 -0.81
N ASP A 74 -23.04 16.42 -2.13
CA ASP A 74 -22.19 17.39 -2.86
C ASP A 74 -22.51 18.85 -2.54
N CYS A 75 -23.72 19.15 -2.06
CA CYS A 75 -24.08 20.49 -1.63
C CYS A 75 -23.21 21.00 -0.47
N LEU A 76 -22.64 20.10 0.34
CA LEU A 76 -21.69 20.44 1.40
C LEU A 76 -20.38 21.00 0.85
N ALA A 77 -20.03 20.74 -0.41
CA ALA A 77 -18.85 21.32 -1.05
C ALA A 77 -18.96 22.83 -1.27
N LYS A 78 -20.17 23.41 -1.19
CA LYS A 78 -20.40 24.86 -1.31
C LYS A 78 -20.16 25.63 -0.02
N LEU A 79 -20.00 24.94 1.12
CA LEU A 79 -19.80 25.55 2.42
C LEU A 79 -18.33 25.89 2.68
N PRO A 80 -18.05 26.85 3.58
CA PRO A 80 -16.71 27.07 4.11
C PRO A 80 -16.11 25.77 4.68
N GLU A 81 -14.81 25.57 4.49
CA GLU A 81 -14.11 24.30 4.79
C GLU A 81 -14.35 23.80 6.23
N SER A 82 -14.35 24.68 7.22
CA SER A 82 -14.62 24.32 8.63
C SER A 82 -16.03 23.75 8.85
N LEU A 83 -17.03 24.35 8.21
CA LEU A 83 -18.42 23.85 8.25
C LEU A 83 -18.55 22.57 7.45
N GLN A 84 -17.90 22.49 6.29
CA GLN A 84 -17.87 21.26 5.49
C GLN A 84 -17.32 20.08 6.30
N MET A 85 -16.20 20.25 7.00
CA MET A 85 -15.62 19.19 7.85
C MET A 85 -16.59 18.75 8.96
N PHE A 86 -17.24 19.71 9.62
CA PHE A 86 -18.20 19.43 10.69
C PHE A 86 -19.43 18.67 10.18
N PHE A 87 -20.05 19.13 9.09
CA PHE A 87 -21.22 18.45 8.52
C PHE A 87 -20.86 17.11 7.88
N LYS A 88 -19.69 16.98 7.25
CA LYS A 88 -19.20 15.67 6.77
C LYS A 88 -19.02 14.70 7.92
N PHE A 89 -18.43 15.15 9.04
CA PHE A 89 -18.30 14.35 10.25
C PHE A 89 -19.68 13.88 10.75
N ILE A 90 -20.65 14.78 10.92
CA ILE A 90 -21.99 14.42 11.41
C ILE A 90 -22.68 13.45 10.43
N TRP A 91 -22.66 13.76 9.14
CA TRP A 91 -23.28 12.93 8.12
C TRP A 91 -22.71 11.52 8.15
N THR A 92 -21.39 11.40 8.03
CA THR A 92 -20.72 10.11 8.03
C THR A 92 -20.99 9.35 9.32
N PHE A 93 -20.94 10.01 10.49
CA PHE A 93 -21.24 9.39 11.77
C PHE A 93 -22.66 8.82 11.79
N VAL A 94 -23.67 9.62 11.43
CA VAL A 94 -25.08 9.21 11.47
C VAL A 94 -25.35 8.09 10.48
N VAL A 95 -24.90 8.23 9.23
CA VAL A 95 -25.14 7.22 8.20
C VAL A 95 -24.45 5.91 8.53
N LEU A 96 -23.16 5.95 8.91
CA LEU A 96 -22.40 4.75 9.25
C LEU A 96 -22.93 4.11 10.53
N PHE A 97 -23.19 4.88 11.59
CA PHE A 97 -23.74 4.36 12.84
C PHE A 97 -25.10 3.73 12.60
N HIS A 98 -26.01 4.39 11.88
CA HIS A 98 -27.32 3.84 11.54
C HIS A 98 -27.19 2.54 10.73
N ALA A 99 -26.34 2.53 9.70
CA ALA A 99 -26.10 1.33 8.90
C ALA A 99 -25.56 0.19 9.76
N LEU A 100 -24.49 0.41 10.53
CA LEU A 100 -23.93 -0.61 11.42
C LEU A 100 -24.96 -1.07 12.44
N PHE A 101 -25.67 -0.17 13.09
CA PHE A 101 -26.60 -0.51 14.17
C PHE A 101 -27.79 -1.34 13.68
N PHE A 102 -28.41 -0.97 12.56
CA PHE A 102 -29.64 -1.61 12.08
C PHE A 102 -29.40 -2.72 11.05
N LYS A 103 -28.28 -2.71 10.33
CA LYS A 103 -27.97 -3.76 9.34
C LYS A 103 -27.23 -4.93 9.94
N THR A 104 -26.43 -4.75 11.00
CA THR A 104 -25.77 -5.89 11.65
C THR A 104 -26.72 -6.62 12.60
N SER A 105 -26.48 -7.91 12.78
CA SER A 105 -27.23 -8.77 13.71
C SER A 105 -27.03 -8.31 15.16
N TRP A 106 -28.04 -8.50 16.02
CA TRP A 106 -27.95 -8.11 17.43
C TRP A 106 -27.24 -9.17 18.28
N LEU A 107 -27.50 -10.45 18.00
CA LEU A 107 -27.02 -11.58 18.81
C LEU A 107 -25.79 -12.28 18.21
N HIS A 108 -25.64 -12.26 16.89
CA HIS A 108 -24.61 -13.02 16.18
C HIS A 108 -23.40 -12.18 15.74
N LEU A 109 -23.41 -10.86 15.96
CA LEU A 109 -22.28 -10.01 15.59
C LEU A 109 -21.06 -10.36 16.46
N HIS A 110 -20.08 -11.01 15.86
CA HIS A 110 -18.83 -11.42 16.51
C HIS A 110 -17.86 -10.24 16.62
N SER A 111 -17.63 -9.55 15.50
CA SER A 111 -16.65 -8.47 15.42
C SER A 111 -16.97 -7.44 14.34
N ILE A 112 -16.49 -6.22 14.55
CA ILE A 112 -16.40 -5.19 13.52
C ILE A 112 -14.92 -4.97 13.22
N LEU A 113 -14.52 -5.23 11.99
CA LEU A 113 -13.19 -4.97 11.45
C LEU A 113 -13.24 -3.70 10.61
N MET A 114 -12.52 -2.66 10.99
CA MET A 114 -12.46 -1.41 10.23
C MET A 114 -11.09 -1.12 9.63
N GLN A 115 -11.08 -0.60 8.40
CA GLN A 115 -9.88 -0.03 7.80
C GLN A 115 -9.65 1.39 8.32
N ASN A 116 -8.41 1.69 8.72
CA ASN A 116 -7.95 3.06 8.96
C ASN A 116 -6.90 3.44 7.90
N PRO A 117 -7.05 4.55 7.16
CA PRO A 117 -8.06 5.62 7.25
C PRO A 117 -9.39 5.32 6.51
N PRO A 118 -10.46 6.12 6.73
CA PRO A 118 -10.52 7.29 7.62
C PRO A 118 -10.85 6.93 9.07
N ALA A 119 -10.11 7.55 10.00
CA ALA A 119 -10.24 7.29 11.43
C ALA A 119 -11.57 7.78 12.02
N ILE A 120 -11.84 9.07 11.89
CA ILE A 120 -12.93 9.74 12.60
C ILE A 120 -13.90 10.32 11.56
N PRO A 121 -15.21 10.02 11.62
CA PRO A 121 -15.96 9.40 12.73
C PRO A 121 -16.01 7.86 12.77
N THR A 122 -15.41 7.16 11.79
CA THR A 122 -15.52 5.70 11.62
C THR A 122 -15.26 4.89 12.88
N MET A 123 -14.15 5.17 13.57
CA MET A 123 -13.76 4.53 14.84
C MET A 123 -14.81 4.74 15.93
N ILE A 124 -15.42 5.93 16.00
CA ILE A 124 -16.47 6.24 16.99
C ILE A 124 -17.70 5.37 16.70
N SER A 125 -18.16 5.35 15.45
CA SER A 125 -19.34 4.57 15.06
C SER A 125 -19.12 3.07 15.30
N CYS A 126 -17.97 2.53 14.88
CA CYS A 126 -17.64 1.11 15.07
C CYS A 126 -17.54 0.76 16.56
N PHE A 127 -16.78 1.54 17.34
CA PHE A 127 -16.60 1.31 18.77
C PHE A 127 -17.93 1.33 19.53
N LEU A 128 -18.80 2.33 19.28
CA LEU A 128 -20.09 2.42 19.96
C LEU A 128 -20.98 1.22 19.65
N VAL A 129 -21.06 0.78 18.39
CA VAL A 129 -21.85 -0.39 18.01
C VAL A 129 -21.27 -1.66 18.64
N CYS A 130 -19.95 -1.84 18.63
CA CYS A 130 -19.28 -2.95 19.32
C CYS A 130 -19.65 -3.00 20.81
N ARG A 131 -19.63 -1.85 21.50
CA ARG A 131 -19.98 -1.79 22.94
C ARG A 131 -21.45 -2.09 23.20
N ILE A 132 -22.36 -1.59 22.37
CA ILE A 132 -23.80 -1.83 22.53
C ILE A 132 -24.14 -3.30 22.26
N LYS A 133 -23.55 -3.90 21.22
CA LYS A 133 -23.82 -5.27 20.79
C LYS A 133 -22.89 -6.32 21.41
N LYS A 134 -21.98 -5.91 22.31
CA LYS A 134 -20.94 -6.76 22.91
C LYS A 134 -20.11 -7.54 21.86
N ALA A 135 -19.81 -6.88 20.74
CA ALA A 135 -18.96 -7.41 19.68
C ALA A 135 -17.52 -6.90 19.85
N ARG A 136 -16.55 -7.62 19.27
CA ARG A 136 -15.14 -7.19 19.27
C ARG A 136 -14.90 -6.05 18.30
N PHE A 137 -14.07 -5.09 18.70
CA PHE A 137 -13.65 -3.96 17.87
C PHE A 137 -12.23 -4.20 17.34
N CYS A 138 -12.10 -4.39 16.04
CA CYS A 138 -10.82 -4.66 15.38
C CYS A 138 -10.46 -3.54 14.39
N ILE A 139 -9.20 -3.11 14.39
CA ILE A 139 -8.71 -2.06 13.49
C ILE A 139 -7.58 -2.61 12.62
N ASP A 140 -7.68 -2.42 11.31
CA ASP A 140 -6.61 -2.64 10.35
C ASP A 140 -6.01 -1.30 9.92
N TRP A 141 -4.79 -1.03 10.38
CA TRP A 141 -4.03 0.19 10.17
C TRP A 141 -3.25 0.12 8.85
N HIS A 142 -3.68 0.93 7.88
CA HIS A 142 -3.04 1.07 6.57
C HIS A 142 -2.24 2.34 6.46
N ASN A 143 -2.74 3.42 7.06
CA ASN A 143 -2.08 4.71 7.15
C ASN A 143 -2.74 5.47 8.31
N TYR A 144 -2.22 6.64 8.65
CA TYR A 144 -2.81 7.49 9.67
C TYR A 144 -3.60 8.63 9.06
N MET A 145 -4.81 8.86 9.57
CA MET A 145 -5.64 9.98 9.15
C MET A 145 -4.96 11.31 9.49
N TYR A 146 -4.27 11.42 10.63
CA TYR A 146 -3.55 12.64 10.97
C TYR A 146 -2.41 12.93 9.98
N SER A 147 -1.70 11.91 9.48
CA SER A 147 -0.62 12.08 8.50
C SER A 147 -1.17 12.56 7.16
N VAL A 148 -2.27 11.95 6.68
CA VAL A 148 -2.97 12.40 5.47
C VAL A 148 -3.45 13.85 5.60
N LEU A 149 -3.99 14.24 6.76
CA LEU A 149 -4.40 15.63 7.02
C LEU A 149 -3.21 16.59 7.11
N LYS A 150 -2.09 16.15 7.70
CA LYS A 150 -0.85 16.94 7.80
C LYS A 150 -0.35 17.31 6.41
N ASP A 151 -0.30 16.33 5.51
CA ASP A 151 0.11 16.53 4.11
C ASP A 151 -0.88 17.43 3.35
N LYS A 152 -2.19 17.10 3.41
CA LYS A 152 -3.26 17.89 2.80
C LYS A 152 -3.22 19.38 3.18
N TYR A 153 -2.90 19.67 4.45
CA TYR A 153 -2.81 21.04 4.97
C TYR A 153 -1.41 21.64 4.92
N LYS A 154 -0.42 20.92 4.36
CA LYS A 154 0.99 21.34 4.25
C LYS A 154 1.57 21.83 5.58
N ILE A 155 1.27 21.09 6.66
CA ILE A 155 1.75 21.44 8.01
C ILE A 155 3.20 20.95 8.15
N ALA A 156 4.14 21.91 8.21
CA ALA A 156 5.58 21.61 8.22
C ALA A 156 6.04 20.84 9.47
N HIS A 157 5.68 21.32 10.67
CA HIS A 157 6.02 20.69 11.94
C HIS A 157 4.78 20.36 12.75
N LEU A 158 4.75 19.18 13.36
CA LEU A 158 3.71 18.79 14.30
C LEU A 158 4.35 18.04 15.46
N ASP A 159 4.41 18.67 16.62
CA ASP A 159 4.91 18.07 17.86
C ASP A 159 3.89 17.05 18.37
N LEU A 160 4.14 15.78 18.10
CA LEU A 160 3.25 14.68 18.46
C LEU A 160 3.72 14.08 19.80
N PRO A 161 2.90 14.12 20.86
CA PRO A 161 3.27 13.51 22.14
C PRO A 161 3.31 11.99 22.01
N ARG A 162 4.46 11.37 22.28
CA ARG A 162 4.65 9.91 22.22
C ARG A 162 4.76 9.33 23.63
N VAL A 163 4.30 8.09 23.80
CA VAL A 163 4.41 7.36 25.09
C VAL A 163 5.88 7.18 25.48
N GLU A 164 6.75 6.83 24.52
CA GLU A 164 8.18 6.64 24.78
C GLU A 164 8.88 7.89 25.33
N ASP A 165 8.51 9.09 24.86
CA ASP A 165 9.07 10.34 25.37
C ASP A 165 8.75 10.54 26.85
N THR A 166 7.54 10.12 27.26
CA THR A 166 7.04 10.23 28.63
C THR A 166 7.81 9.26 29.55
N VAL A 167 7.99 8.01 29.11
CA VAL A 167 8.77 6.99 29.84
C VAL A 167 10.24 7.40 29.96
N ALA A 168 10.83 7.94 28.90
CA ALA A 168 12.20 8.42 28.92
C ALA A 168 12.39 9.62 29.87
N SER A 169 11.42 10.54 29.96
CA SER A 169 11.45 11.63 30.93
C SER A 169 11.32 11.13 32.38
N GLU A 170 10.42 10.18 32.65
CA GLU A 170 10.23 9.60 33.98
C GLU A 170 11.45 8.81 34.44
N GLN A 171 12.13 8.08 33.55
CA GLN A 171 13.37 7.38 33.88
C GLN A 171 14.54 8.32 34.17
N ARG A 172 14.63 9.47 33.46
CA ARG A 172 15.63 10.51 33.72
C ARG A 172 15.36 11.23 35.05
N GLU A 173 14.10 11.52 35.36
CA GLU A 173 13.73 12.14 36.63
C GLU A 173 13.93 11.19 37.82
N GLY A 174 13.60 9.90 37.65
CA GLY A 174 13.81 8.84 38.65
C GLY A 174 15.30 8.59 38.98
N GLN A 175 16.21 8.77 38.03
CA GLN A 175 17.66 8.75 38.30
C GLN A 175 18.18 10.05 38.95
N SER A 176 17.48 11.18 38.77
CA SER A 176 17.81 12.44 39.46
C SER A 176 17.30 12.51 40.91
N GLY A 177 16.30 11.69 41.27
CA GLY A 177 15.65 11.64 42.58
C GLY A 177 16.45 11.00 43.72
N SER A 178 17.65 10.47 43.47
CA SER A 178 18.51 9.82 44.49
C SER A 178 19.71 10.67 44.94
N LYS A 179 19.70 11.99 44.72
CA LYS A 179 20.73 12.87 45.29
C LYS A 179 20.11 14.11 45.94
N ARG A 180 19.69 13.98 47.19
CA ARG A 180 19.51 15.13 48.09
C ARG A 180 20.82 15.43 48.82
N ALA A 181 21.29 16.66 48.58
CA ALA A 181 22.17 17.50 49.38
C ALA A 181 23.63 17.06 49.62
N SER A 182 24.54 17.69 48.87
CA SER A 182 25.68 18.39 49.48
C SER A 182 25.90 19.66 48.69
N ALA A 183 25.60 20.80 49.32
CA ALA A 183 26.04 22.10 48.84
C ALA A 183 27.57 22.13 48.89
N ASP A 184 28.23 22.34 47.77
CA ASP A 184 29.50 23.06 47.81
C ASP A 184 29.78 23.77 46.49
N SER A 185 29.93 25.09 46.60
CA SER A 185 30.36 25.98 45.55
C SER A 185 31.76 25.60 45.08
N ARG A 186 31.98 25.34 43.80
CA ARG A 186 33.33 25.42 43.20
C ARG A 186 33.30 25.82 41.74
N VAL A 187 33.67 27.09 41.55
CA VAL A 187 34.23 27.72 40.36
C VAL A 187 35.16 26.76 39.61
N VAL A 188 34.90 26.55 38.31
CA VAL A 188 35.90 25.95 37.40
C VAL A 188 36.27 26.96 36.32
N ARG A 189 37.54 27.37 36.40
CA ARG A 189 38.30 28.26 35.52
C ARG A 189 38.22 27.83 34.04
N ARG A 190 37.92 28.81 33.17
CA ARG A 190 38.29 28.79 31.76
C ARG A 190 39.82 28.69 31.63
N ARG A 191 40.32 27.61 31.03
CA ARG A 191 41.72 27.48 30.61
C ARG A 191 41.82 27.81 29.12
N ARG A 192 42.49 28.92 28.82
CA ARG A 192 42.83 29.40 27.48
C ARG A 192 43.99 28.54 26.97
N VAL A 193 43.82 27.87 25.83
CA VAL A 193 44.95 27.32 25.05
C VAL A 193 45.00 28.11 23.75
N VAL A 194 46.18 28.67 23.48
CA VAL A 194 46.54 29.46 22.30
C VAL A 194 47.46 28.59 21.45
N GLY A 195 47.25 28.57 20.12
CA GLY A 195 48.09 27.89 19.14
C GLY A 195 47.25 27.34 17.97
N THR A 196 46.90 28.15 16.97
CA THR A 196 47.58 28.37 15.67
C THR A 196 47.16 27.38 14.57
N GLY A 197 46.57 27.92 13.49
CA GLY A 197 46.65 27.31 12.15
C GLY A 197 45.32 26.99 11.45
N GLN A 198 44.72 28.02 10.84
CA GLN A 198 43.99 27.97 9.55
C GLN A 198 42.93 26.86 9.29
N ASN A 199 41.65 27.21 9.50
CA ASN A 199 40.51 26.98 8.57
C ASN A 199 39.15 27.05 9.30
N THR A 200 38.83 28.19 9.92
CA THR A 200 37.49 28.44 10.48
C THR A 200 37.08 29.87 10.21
N ALA A 201 36.71 30.15 8.96
CA ALA A 201 36.11 31.42 8.56
C ALA A 201 34.98 31.20 7.55
N ILE A 202 34.11 30.20 7.80
CA ILE A 202 32.77 30.11 7.17
C ILE A 202 31.68 29.66 8.20
N VAL A 203 32.02 29.30 9.43
CA VAL A 203 31.03 28.79 10.41
C VAL A 203 30.80 29.79 11.54
N ALA A 204 30.14 30.91 11.24
CA ALA A 204 29.65 31.85 12.25
C ALA A 204 28.57 32.79 11.72
N GLU A 205 27.49 32.25 11.11
CA GLU A 205 26.22 32.98 11.06
C GLU A 205 25.03 32.03 10.80
N MET A 206 24.78 31.13 11.76
CA MET A 206 23.41 30.62 11.98
C MET A 206 22.97 31.13 13.34
N VAL A 207 22.65 32.43 13.37
CA VAL A 207 21.79 32.98 14.42
C VAL A 207 20.48 32.20 14.32
N GLU A 208 20.20 31.38 15.34
CA GLU A 208 18.87 30.81 15.55
C GLU A 208 17.85 31.95 15.50
N LYS A 209 17.14 32.05 14.38
CA LYS A 209 16.02 32.98 14.27
C LYS A 209 15.02 32.58 15.33
N PRO A 210 14.52 33.52 16.16
CA PRO A 210 13.54 33.19 17.17
C PRO A 210 12.33 32.58 16.47
N VAL A 211 11.95 31.37 16.91
CA VAL A 211 10.74 30.68 16.46
C VAL A 211 9.58 31.66 16.62
N ARG A 212 9.12 32.20 15.49
CA ARG A 212 7.90 33.00 15.43
C ARG A 212 6.81 32.17 16.11
N LYS A 213 6.21 32.67 17.19
CA LYS A 213 4.98 32.11 17.77
C LYS A 213 3.96 31.98 16.63
N GLU A 214 3.86 30.79 16.06
CA GLU A 214 2.99 30.50 14.93
C GLU A 214 1.54 30.73 15.35
N LYS A 215 0.81 31.48 14.53
CA LYS A 215 -0.61 31.76 14.75
C LYS A 215 -1.36 30.43 14.92
N TRP A 216 -2.20 30.38 15.95
CA TRP A 216 -3.15 29.29 16.20
C TRP A 216 -3.94 29.00 14.92
N CYS A 217 -3.71 27.83 14.31
CA CYS A 217 -4.37 27.43 13.07
C CYS A 217 -5.35 26.29 13.38
N ALA A 218 -6.64 26.51 13.15
CA ALA A 218 -7.70 25.53 13.42
C ALA A 218 -7.40 24.16 12.76
N LYS A 219 -6.74 24.16 11.59
CA LYS A 219 -6.30 22.95 10.88
C LYS A 219 -5.27 22.15 11.68
N ARG A 220 -4.26 22.82 12.25
CA ARG A 220 -3.24 22.16 13.09
C ARG A 220 -3.85 21.57 14.35
N TRP A 221 -4.76 22.30 15.01
CA TRP A 221 -5.49 21.79 16.17
C TRP A 221 -6.35 20.59 15.80
N TYR A 222 -7.06 20.65 14.66
CA TYR A 222 -7.87 19.53 14.16
C TYR A 222 -7.01 18.29 13.86
N THR A 223 -5.87 18.45 13.17
CA THR A 223 -4.93 17.34 12.93
C THR A 223 -4.42 16.73 14.25
N MET A 224 -4.09 17.55 15.25
CA MET A 224 -3.71 17.06 16.59
C MET A 224 -4.84 16.32 17.31
N LEU A 225 -6.07 16.80 17.16
CA LEU A 225 -7.25 16.13 17.72
C LEU A 225 -7.41 14.75 17.09
N ILE A 226 -7.29 14.64 15.77
CA ILE A 226 -7.37 13.37 15.05
C ILE A 226 -6.27 12.41 15.51
N TYR A 227 -5.02 12.88 15.63
CA TYR A 227 -3.91 12.08 16.18
C TYR A 227 -4.25 11.50 17.56
N LYS A 228 -4.78 12.33 18.48
CA LYS A 228 -5.16 11.87 19.83
C LYS A 228 -6.31 10.86 19.81
N LEU A 229 -7.30 11.08 18.94
CA LEU A 229 -8.45 10.18 18.82
C LEU A 229 -8.08 8.84 18.18
N GLU A 230 -7.20 8.83 17.17
CA GLU A 230 -6.64 7.60 16.59
C GLU A 230 -5.97 6.77 17.68
N GLY A 231 -5.06 7.37 18.46
CA GLY A 231 -4.42 6.67 19.57
C GLY A 231 -5.41 6.21 20.66
N TYR A 232 -6.39 7.03 21.01
CA TYR A 232 -7.40 6.69 22.02
C TYR A 232 -8.24 5.47 21.61
N PHE A 233 -8.82 5.47 20.41
CA PHE A 233 -9.64 4.35 19.94
C PHE A 233 -8.80 3.12 19.60
N GLY A 234 -7.57 3.31 19.12
CA GLY A 234 -6.63 2.22 18.89
C GLY A 234 -6.29 1.43 20.16
N ARG A 235 -6.12 2.12 21.29
CA ARG A 235 -5.93 1.48 22.61
C ARG A 235 -7.19 0.76 23.13
N LEU A 236 -8.37 1.14 22.63
CA LEU A 236 -9.65 0.54 23.02
C LEU A 236 -10.06 -0.62 22.11
N ALA A 237 -9.37 -0.83 21.00
CA ALA A 237 -9.59 -1.97 20.11
C ALA A 237 -9.15 -3.28 20.78
N ASP A 238 -9.94 -4.33 20.58
CA ASP A 238 -9.63 -5.67 21.04
C ASP A 238 -8.47 -6.29 20.24
N SER A 239 -8.34 -5.88 18.97
CA SER A 239 -7.27 -6.30 18.07
C SER A 239 -6.85 -5.18 17.12
N ASN A 240 -5.54 -5.04 16.93
CA ASN A 240 -4.97 -4.11 15.95
C ASN A 240 -4.08 -4.90 14.96
N TYR A 241 -4.25 -4.62 13.68
CA TYR A 241 -3.43 -5.13 12.58
C TYR A 241 -2.75 -3.99 11.87
N CYS A 242 -1.54 -4.15 11.36
CA CYS A 242 -0.87 -3.10 10.61
C CYS A 242 -0.09 -3.65 9.42
N VAL A 243 0.06 -2.83 8.38
CA VAL A 243 0.66 -3.23 7.10
C VAL A 243 2.18 -3.50 7.14
N THR A 244 2.89 -2.99 8.17
CA THR A 244 4.35 -3.10 8.29
C THR A 244 4.81 -3.28 9.73
N ARG A 245 6.07 -3.72 9.93
CA ARG A 245 6.72 -3.71 11.24
C ARG A 245 7.05 -2.28 11.67
N ALA A 246 7.45 -1.42 10.75
CA ALA A 246 7.69 0.00 11.01
C ALA A 246 6.44 0.66 11.62
N MET A 247 5.25 0.40 11.05
CA MET A 247 3.99 0.91 11.61
C MET A 247 3.66 0.28 12.95
N ARG A 248 3.91 -1.02 13.15
CA ARG A 248 3.72 -1.68 14.45
C ARG A 248 4.53 -1.00 15.54
N ASP A 249 5.81 -0.76 15.26
CA ASP A 249 6.75 -0.20 16.22
C ASP A 249 6.41 1.29 16.48
N ASP A 250 5.98 2.02 15.44
CA ASP A 250 5.49 3.39 15.58
C ASP A 250 4.18 3.48 16.40
N LEU A 251 3.19 2.60 16.16
CA LEU A 251 1.95 2.49 16.96
C LEU A 251 2.25 2.26 18.45
N ARG A 252 3.22 1.38 18.74
CA ARG A 252 3.67 1.12 20.11
C ARG A 252 4.34 2.35 20.72
N ALA A 253 5.27 2.97 20.00
CA ALA A 253 6.02 4.13 20.48
C ALA A 253 5.14 5.37 20.67
N ALA A 254 4.22 5.63 19.74
CA ALA A 254 3.34 6.79 19.73
C ALA A 254 2.22 6.66 20.77
N TRP A 255 1.52 5.52 20.80
CA TRP A 255 0.28 5.37 21.55
C TRP A 255 0.26 4.19 22.52
N GLY A 256 1.31 3.37 22.58
CA GLY A 256 1.34 2.14 23.37
C GLY A 256 0.37 1.08 22.83
N ILE A 257 0.09 1.10 21.52
CA ILE A 257 -0.82 0.14 20.88
C ILE A 257 0.00 -1.08 20.45
N GLU A 258 -0.45 -2.26 20.86
CA GLU A 258 0.07 -3.53 20.36
C GLU A 258 -0.70 -3.94 19.10
N ALA A 259 0.02 -4.09 18.00
CA ALA A 259 -0.54 -4.51 16.72
C ALA A 259 0.21 -5.73 16.17
N ASN A 260 -0.51 -6.57 15.44
CA ASN A 260 0.06 -7.66 14.67
C ASN A 260 0.36 -7.18 13.25
N THR A 261 1.59 -7.40 12.78
CA THR A 261 1.95 -7.06 11.41
C THR A 261 1.30 -8.05 10.45
N PHE A 262 0.35 -7.57 9.66
CA PHE A 262 -0.32 -8.30 8.61
C PHE A 262 0.06 -7.66 7.28
N TYR A 263 1.01 -8.25 6.56
CA TYR A 263 1.48 -7.74 5.27
C TYR A 263 0.46 -7.89 4.14
N ASP A 264 0.48 -6.94 3.20
CA ASP A 264 -0.12 -7.16 1.89
C ASP A 264 0.68 -8.21 1.11
N ARG A 265 -0.04 -9.15 0.51
CA ARG A 265 0.50 -10.28 -0.24
C ARG A 265 -0.36 -10.53 -1.48
N PRO A 266 0.24 -11.03 -2.57
CA PRO A 266 -0.49 -11.29 -3.79
C PRO A 266 -1.37 -12.52 -3.56
N PRO A 267 -2.68 -12.45 -3.85
CA PRO A 267 -3.53 -13.61 -3.68
C PRO A 267 -3.27 -14.63 -4.80
N ALA A 268 -3.22 -15.91 -4.42
CA ALA A 268 -2.87 -17.00 -5.33
C ALA A 268 -3.83 -17.11 -6.53
N PHE A 269 -5.12 -16.77 -6.34
CA PHE A 269 -6.12 -16.82 -7.39
C PHE A 269 -5.93 -15.75 -8.49
N ARG A 270 -5.24 -14.64 -8.19
CA ARG A 270 -5.04 -13.52 -9.13
C ARG A 270 -3.71 -13.62 -9.88
N PHE A 271 -2.66 -14.04 -9.17
CA PHE A 271 -1.30 -14.11 -9.69
C PHE A 271 -0.86 -15.56 -9.85
N ARG A 272 -1.42 -16.22 -10.88
CA ARG A 272 -1.02 -17.57 -11.28
C ARG A 272 0.15 -17.52 -12.27
N LYS A 273 0.80 -18.66 -12.46
CA LYS A 273 1.77 -18.83 -13.55
C LYS A 273 1.11 -18.54 -14.91
N VAL A 274 1.67 -17.57 -15.61
CA VAL A 274 1.26 -17.15 -16.96
C VAL A 274 2.13 -17.86 -17.99
N THR A 275 1.51 -18.52 -18.96
CA THR A 275 2.21 -19.23 -20.04
C THR A 275 2.75 -18.26 -21.09
N ASP A 276 3.81 -18.65 -21.81
CA ASP A 276 4.36 -17.82 -22.88
C ASP A 276 3.34 -17.59 -24.03
N LEU A 277 2.42 -18.52 -24.25
CA LEU A 277 1.31 -18.33 -25.20
C LEU A 277 0.34 -17.23 -24.76
N GLU A 278 0.02 -17.13 -23.48
CA GLU A 278 -0.80 -16.05 -22.95
C GLU A 278 -0.10 -14.69 -23.09
N LYS A 279 1.21 -14.64 -22.84
CA LYS A 279 2.03 -13.43 -23.06
C LYS A 279 2.05 -13.04 -24.54
N HIS A 280 2.26 -14.02 -25.44
CA HIS A 280 2.25 -13.80 -26.89
C HIS A 280 0.90 -13.23 -27.37
N ARG A 281 -0.22 -13.86 -26.98
CA ARG A 281 -1.57 -13.40 -27.32
C ARG A 281 -1.85 -12.00 -26.79
N LEU A 282 -1.37 -11.67 -25.58
CA LEU A 282 -1.47 -10.32 -25.06
C LEU A 282 -0.66 -9.33 -25.93
N PHE A 283 0.56 -9.67 -26.33
CA PHE A 283 1.34 -8.82 -27.22
C PHE A 283 0.65 -8.61 -28.57
N GLN A 284 0.00 -9.63 -29.15
CA GLN A 284 -0.81 -9.49 -30.35
C GLN A 284 -2.03 -8.57 -30.11
N LYS A 285 -2.74 -8.74 -28.99
CA LYS A 285 -3.85 -7.85 -28.59
C LYS A 285 -3.37 -6.40 -28.47
N LEU A 286 -2.22 -6.19 -27.84
CA LEU A 286 -1.62 -4.86 -27.67
C LEU A 286 -1.16 -4.27 -29.02
N ALA A 287 -0.62 -5.10 -29.91
CA ALA A 287 -0.19 -4.70 -31.24
C ALA A 287 -1.34 -4.23 -32.15
N ALA A 288 -2.55 -4.70 -31.90
CA ALA A 288 -3.76 -4.32 -32.63
C ALA A 288 -4.27 -2.91 -32.28
N PHE A 289 -3.88 -2.34 -31.13
CA PHE A 289 -4.24 -0.96 -30.79
C PHE A 289 -3.58 0.06 -31.74
N GLU A 290 -4.21 1.22 -31.90
CA GLU A 290 -3.78 2.29 -32.82
C GLU A 290 -2.34 2.75 -32.55
N ASN A 291 -1.96 2.84 -31.27
CA ASN A 291 -0.61 3.17 -30.82
C ASN A 291 0.27 1.94 -30.55
N GLY A 292 -0.22 0.72 -30.77
CA GLY A 292 0.41 -0.56 -30.44
C GLY A 292 1.57 -1.00 -31.34
N LYS A 293 2.04 -0.15 -32.25
CA LYS A 293 3.06 -0.53 -33.26
C LYS A 293 4.34 -1.10 -32.66
N VAL A 294 4.71 -0.68 -31.45
CA VAL A 294 5.89 -1.18 -30.74
C VAL A 294 5.82 -2.67 -30.38
N PHE A 295 4.62 -3.25 -30.32
CA PHE A 295 4.42 -4.67 -30.06
C PHE A 295 4.41 -5.53 -31.34
N ARG A 296 4.39 -4.91 -32.53
CA ARG A 296 4.37 -5.64 -33.81
C ARG A 296 5.74 -6.16 -34.18
N ASP A 297 5.78 -7.29 -34.89
CA ASP A 297 7.01 -7.75 -35.52
C ASP A 297 7.52 -6.72 -36.55
N LYS A 298 8.85 -6.53 -36.61
CA LYS A 298 9.50 -5.54 -37.49
C LYS A 298 9.33 -5.89 -38.98
N ASN A 299 9.16 -7.17 -39.31
CA ASN A 299 8.98 -7.66 -40.67
C ASN A 299 7.50 -7.87 -41.03
N GLY A 300 6.57 -7.65 -40.08
CA GLY A 300 5.13 -7.76 -40.30
C GLY A 300 4.60 -9.19 -40.32
N ASP A 301 5.33 -10.16 -39.76
CA ASP A 301 4.83 -11.53 -39.62
C ASP A 301 3.69 -11.60 -38.58
N ALA A 302 2.56 -12.19 -38.96
CA ALA A 302 1.35 -12.27 -38.15
C ALA A 302 1.49 -13.21 -36.94
N ASN A 303 2.37 -14.21 -37.04
CA ASN A 303 2.64 -15.16 -35.95
C ASN A 303 3.78 -14.69 -35.03
N SER A 304 4.29 -13.48 -35.25
CA SER A 304 5.39 -12.90 -34.50
C SER A 304 4.98 -11.54 -33.91
N THR A 305 5.61 -11.20 -32.78
CA THR A 305 5.51 -9.89 -32.14
C THR A 305 6.92 -9.31 -31.98
N ALA A 306 7.03 -8.08 -31.49
CA ALA A 306 8.33 -7.50 -31.15
C ALA A 306 9.09 -8.30 -30.08
N PHE A 307 8.39 -9.18 -29.34
CA PHE A 307 8.94 -9.91 -28.20
C PHE A 307 9.08 -11.41 -28.42
N THR A 308 8.17 -12.01 -29.19
CA THR A 308 7.99 -13.47 -29.25
C THR A 308 7.63 -13.94 -30.65
N ILE A 309 8.00 -15.18 -30.98
CA ILE A 309 7.62 -15.90 -32.20
C ILE A 309 6.78 -17.10 -31.78
N CYS A 310 5.61 -17.27 -32.40
CA CYS A 310 4.73 -18.40 -32.14
C CYS A 310 4.70 -19.34 -33.35
N SER A 311 4.69 -20.64 -33.10
CA SER A 311 4.47 -21.62 -34.17
C SER A 311 3.05 -21.50 -34.73
N ALA A 312 2.86 -21.87 -36.00
CA ALA A 312 1.55 -21.76 -36.67
C ALA A 312 0.41 -22.52 -35.98
N ASN A 313 0.75 -23.56 -35.21
CA ASN A 313 -0.22 -24.37 -34.45
C ASN A 313 -0.40 -23.89 -33.00
N GLU A 314 0.30 -22.83 -32.59
CA GLU A 314 0.33 -22.30 -31.21
C GLU A 314 0.88 -23.26 -30.14
N ASP A 315 1.54 -24.34 -30.55
CA ASP A 315 2.10 -25.35 -29.65
C ASP A 315 3.43 -24.93 -29.01
N ALA A 316 4.11 -23.92 -29.57
CA ALA A 316 5.41 -23.46 -29.10
C ALA A 316 5.57 -21.95 -29.28
N VAL A 317 5.97 -21.27 -28.20
CA VAL A 317 6.33 -19.85 -28.21
C VAL A 317 7.79 -19.71 -27.80
N GLN A 318 8.53 -18.90 -28.56
CA GLN A 318 9.93 -18.59 -28.27
C GLN A 318 10.11 -17.08 -28.13
N TRP A 319 10.85 -16.67 -27.10
CA TRP A 319 11.27 -15.28 -26.92
C TRP A 319 12.38 -14.93 -27.92
N ARG A 320 12.32 -13.73 -28.49
CA ARG A 320 13.31 -13.28 -29.46
C ARG A 320 14.59 -12.81 -28.77
N SER A 321 15.75 -13.09 -29.37
CA SER A 321 17.05 -12.60 -28.89
C SER A 321 17.31 -11.12 -29.21
N ASP A 322 16.52 -10.53 -30.10
CA ASP A 322 16.57 -9.11 -30.49
C ASP A 322 15.41 -8.29 -29.90
N ARG A 323 14.62 -8.87 -28.97
CA ARG A 323 13.49 -8.19 -28.35
C ARG A 323 13.94 -6.98 -27.53
N PRO A 324 13.10 -5.93 -27.44
CA PRO A 324 13.35 -4.84 -26.52
C PRO A 324 13.16 -5.27 -25.06
N LEU A 325 13.74 -4.49 -24.14
CA LEU A 325 13.52 -4.61 -22.70
C LEU A 325 12.13 -4.06 -22.35
N LEU A 326 11.30 -4.86 -21.70
CA LEU A 326 9.95 -4.46 -21.29
C LEU A 326 9.93 -4.02 -19.83
N ILE A 327 9.60 -2.75 -19.60
CA ILE A 327 9.44 -2.19 -18.27
C ILE A 327 7.97 -1.85 -18.05
N VAL A 328 7.43 -2.24 -16.89
CA VAL A 328 6.08 -1.84 -16.48
C VAL A 328 6.14 -0.94 -15.26
N SER A 329 5.45 0.19 -15.32
CA SER A 329 5.15 0.99 -14.14
C SER A 329 3.65 1.10 -13.96
N SER A 330 3.17 0.69 -12.79
CA SER A 330 1.77 0.86 -12.41
C SER A 330 1.68 2.11 -11.54
N THR A 331 0.70 2.98 -11.80
CA THR A 331 0.61 4.31 -11.17
C THR A 331 -0.82 4.72 -10.86
N SER A 332 -0.97 5.47 -9.77
CA SER A 332 -2.22 6.14 -9.44
C SER A 332 -2.32 7.53 -10.08
N TRP A 333 -1.29 8.00 -10.80
CA TRP A 333 -1.16 9.35 -11.35
C TRP A 333 -1.48 10.45 -10.33
N THR A 334 -1.00 10.26 -9.10
CA THR A 334 -1.18 11.17 -7.97
C THR A 334 0.14 11.86 -7.64
N ALA A 335 0.08 12.97 -6.89
CA ALA A 335 1.26 13.82 -6.65
C ALA A 335 2.34 13.18 -5.75
N ASP A 336 2.01 12.12 -5.03
CA ASP A 336 2.94 11.28 -4.25
C ASP A 336 3.85 10.39 -5.13
N GLU A 337 3.51 10.23 -6.41
CA GLU A 337 4.30 9.53 -7.40
C GLU A 337 4.94 10.55 -8.36
N ASP A 338 6.15 11.02 -8.05
CA ASP A 338 6.86 11.95 -8.94
C ASP A 338 7.39 11.22 -10.19
N PHE A 339 6.51 11.14 -11.20
CA PHE A 339 6.83 10.54 -12.49
C PHE A 339 7.88 11.29 -13.29
N GLU A 340 8.22 12.54 -12.95
CA GLU A 340 9.28 13.25 -13.64
C GLU A 340 10.63 12.54 -13.44
N ILE A 341 10.83 11.86 -12.30
CA ILE A 341 12.02 11.03 -12.04
C ILE A 341 12.18 9.95 -13.11
N LEU A 342 11.13 9.18 -13.37
CA LEU A 342 11.16 8.11 -14.38
C LEU A 342 11.28 8.69 -15.79
N LEU A 343 10.55 9.77 -16.11
CA LEU A 343 10.59 10.41 -17.43
C LEU A 343 11.98 10.98 -17.76
N GLN A 344 12.64 11.61 -16.79
CA GLN A 344 14.02 12.07 -16.95
C GLN A 344 14.97 10.88 -17.10
N ALA A 345 14.78 9.84 -16.28
CA ALA A 345 15.67 8.68 -16.30
C ALA A 345 15.65 7.98 -17.66
N VAL A 346 14.46 7.81 -18.27
CA VAL A 346 14.33 7.20 -19.60
C VAL A 346 14.76 8.13 -20.73
N ASN A 347 14.63 9.45 -20.58
CA ASN A 347 15.18 10.39 -21.56
C ASN A 347 16.71 10.31 -21.61
N THR A 348 17.38 10.26 -20.46
CA THR A 348 18.84 10.10 -20.39
C THR A 348 19.27 8.69 -20.83
N TYR A 349 18.47 7.65 -20.55
CA TYR A 349 18.69 6.32 -21.14
C TYR A 349 18.65 6.36 -22.67
N ASP A 350 17.66 7.04 -23.25
CA ASP A 350 17.51 7.19 -24.71
C ASP A 350 18.72 7.87 -25.36
N GLU A 351 19.21 8.96 -24.76
CA GLU A 351 20.44 9.65 -25.18
C GLU A 351 21.64 8.70 -25.18
N HIS A 352 21.85 7.95 -24.10
CA HIS A 352 22.94 6.99 -24.02
C HIS A 352 22.81 5.85 -25.04
N ALA A 353 21.61 5.29 -25.19
CA ALA A 353 21.34 4.20 -26.14
C ALA A 353 21.50 4.63 -27.62
N ARG A 354 21.33 5.92 -27.93
CA ARG A 354 21.60 6.47 -29.27
C ARG A 354 23.09 6.60 -29.57
N ILE A 355 23.90 6.95 -28.56
CA ILE A 355 25.34 7.16 -28.69
C ILE A 355 26.10 5.84 -28.65
N ALA A 356 25.68 4.91 -27.78
CA ALA A 356 26.27 3.59 -27.62
C ALA A 356 25.93 2.68 -28.81
N ARG A 357 26.64 2.86 -29.93
CA ARG A 357 26.61 1.94 -31.08
C ARG A 357 27.70 0.89 -30.89
N SER A 358 27.40 -0.11 -30.06
CA SER A 358 28.19 -1.33 -30.01
C SER A 358 27.53 -2.40 -30.84
N ASP A 359 28.27 -2.98 -31.79
CA ASP A 359 27.84 -4.18 -32.51
C ASP A 359 28.04 -5.45 -31.66
N ASP A 360 28.80 -5.35 -30.56
CA ASP A 360 28.97 -6.42 -29.58
C ASP A 360 27.66 -6.62 -28.79
N PRO A 361 27.00 -7.80 -28.90
CA PRO A 361 25.77 -8.11 -28.17
C PRO A 361 25.89 -7.94 -26.66
N ASP A 362 27.05 -8.21 -26.07
CA ASP A 362 27.27 -8.19 -24.62
C ASP A 362 27.35 -6.76 -24.06
N MET A 363 27.67 -5.78 -24.93
CA MET A 363 27.80 -4.37 -24.57
C MET A 363 26.67 -3.51 -25.14
N ARG A 364 25.72 -4.13 -25.85
CA ARG A 364 24.61 -3.44 -26.50
C ARG A 364 23.59 -2.97 -25.46
N ILE A 365 23.13 -1.74 -25.63
CA ILE A 365 21.99 -1.19 -24.91
C ILE A 365 20.72 -1.41 -25.76
N PRO A 366 19.74 -2.19 -25.31
CA PRO A 366 18.55 -2.54 -26.09
C PRO A 366 17.58 -1.36 -26.23
N GLU A 367 16.68 -1.47 -27.22
CA GLU A 367 15.44 -0.69 -27.25
C GLU A 367 14.62 -0.98 -25.99
N LEU A 368 13.91 0.02 -25.49
CA LEU A 368 13.11 -0.08 -24.26
C LEU A 368 11.65 0.19 -24.58
N VAL A 369 10.77 -0.67 -24.07
CA VAL A 369 9.32 -0.47 -24.09
C VAL A 369 8.86 -0.23 -22.67
N LEU A 370 8.41 1.00 -22.38
CA LEU A 370 7.89 1.40 -21.08
C LEU A 370 6.36 1.41 -21.14
N VAL A 371 5.73 0.48 -20.45
CA VAL A 371 4.28 0.42 -20.28
C VAL A 371 3.92 1.09 -18.95
N ILE A 372 3.17 2.20 -19.01
CA ILE A 372 2.65 2.89 -17.83
C ILE A 372 1.15 2.68 -17.77
N THR A 373 0.67 2.00 -16.73
CA THR A 373 -0.75 1.70 -16.52
C THR A 373 -1.32 2.39 -15.30
N GLY A 374 -2.62 2.68 -15.34
CA GLY A 374 -3.39 3.22 -14.23
C GLY A 374 -4.21 4.47 -14.57
N LYS A 375 -4.86 5.01 -13.55
CA LYS A 375 -5.79 6.15 -13.66
C LYS A 375 -5.61 7.09 -12.47
N GLY A 376 -5.57 8.39 -12.75
CA GLY A 376 -5.67 9.43 -11.76
C GLY A 376 -5.48 10.83 -12.33
N PRO A 377 -5.48 11.85 -11.45
CA PRO A 377 -5.68 13.24 -11.85
C PRO A 377 -4.52 13.86 -12.64
N MET A 378 -3.29 13.34 -12.51
CA MET A 378 -2.12 13.88 -13.22
C MET A 378 -1.83 13.13 -14.53
N LYS A 379 -2.69 12.20 -14.95
CA LYS A 379 -2.44 11.37 -16.14
C LYS A 379 -2.25 12.23 -17.40
N GLU A 380 -3.17 13.13 -17.68
CA GLU A 380 -3.14 13.99 -18.86
C GLU A 380 -1.89 14.88 -18.87
N TYR A 381 -1.52 15.43 -17.72
CA TYR A 381 -0.31 16.25 -17.54
C TYR A 381 0.96 15.48 -17.97
N TYR A 382 1.14 14.26 -17.47
CA TYR A 382 2.31 13.45 -17.82
C TYR A 382 2.26 12.93 -19.26
N LEU A 383 1.08 12.65 -19.82
CA LEU A 383 0.94 12.29 -21.23
C LEU A 383 1.40 13.43 -22.16
N GLU A 384 1.10 14.68 -21.83
CA GLU A 384 1.64 15.84 -22.55
C GLU A 384 3.16 15.96 -22.42
N ARG A 385 3.69 15.67 -21.24
CA ARG A 385 5.14 15.66 -21.00
C ARG A 385 5.85 14.59 -21.83
N ILE A 386 5.32 13.36 -21.86
CA ILE A 386 5.85 12.23 -22.65
C ILE A 386 5.92 12.59 -24.14
N LYS A 387 4.87 13.22 -24.69
CA LYS A 387 4.84 13.67 -26.09
C LYS A 387 5.98 14.65 -26.44
N LYS A 388 6.42 15.45 -25.46
CA LYS A 388 7.48 16.45 -25.65
C LYS A 388 8.90 15.86 -25.59
N LEU A 389 9.09 14.64 -25.08
CA LEU A 389 10.42 14.03 -24.92
C LEU A 389 11.07 13.59 -26.24
N GLN A 390 10.27 13.34 -27.30
CA GLN A 390 10.79 12.96 -28.64
C GLN A 390 11.84 11.84 -28.58
N LEU A 391 11.50 10.74 -27.93
CA LEU A 391 12.36 9.56 -27.70
C LEU A 391 12.50 8.72 -28.99
N TYR A 392 13.64 8.03 -29.13
CA TYR A 392 14.00 7.22 -30.31
C TYR A 392 14.21 5.74 -29.99
N LYS A 393 14.97 5.44 -28.93
CA LYS A 393 15.29 4.12 -28.41
C LYS A 393 14.34 3.67 -27.31
N VAL A 394 13.61 4.61 -26.71
CA VAL A 394 12.57 4.34 -25.72
C VAL A 394 11.19 4.60 -26.31
N ASN A 395 10.29 3.63 -26.17
CA ASN A 395 8.89 3.75 -26.54
C ASN A 395 8.01 3.71 -25.30
N VAL A 396 7.24 4.77 -25.05
CA VAL A 396 6.33 4.84 -23.89
C VAL A 396 4.90 4.57 -24.34
N MET A 397 4.23 3.65 -23.66
CA MET A 397 2.85 3.25 -23.93
C MET A 397 1.99 3.31 -22.69
N THR A 398 0.77 3.80 -22.84
CA THR A 398 -0.22 3.82 -21.76
C THR A 398 -1.51 3.11 -22.20
N PRO A 399 -1.46 1.78 -22.40
CA PRO A 399 -2.61 1.03 -22.89
C PRO A 399 -3.73 1.01 -21.85
N TRP A 400 -4.97 0.89 -22.34
CA TRP A 400 -6.05 0.42 -21.48
C TRP A 400 -5.89 -1.09 -21.31
N LEU A 401 -5.89 -1.57 -20.07
CA LEU A 401 -5.79 -2.98 -19.74
C LEU A 401 -7.06 -3.41 -19.03
N GLU A 402 -7.63 -4.53 -19.46
CA GLU A 402 -8.68 -5.19 -18.71
C GLU A 402 -8.10 -5.80 -17.42
N ALA A 403 -8.95 -6.04 -16.42
CA ALA A 403 -8.50 -6.59 -15.14
C ALA A 403 -7.79 -7.95 -15.29
N ALA A 404 -8.18 -8.75 -16.30
CA ALA A 404 -7.57 -10.04 -16.62
C ALA A 404 -6.22 -9.91 -17.37
N ASP A 405 -6.01 -8.83 -18.12
CA ASP A 405 -4.77 -8.59 -18.87
C ASP A 405 -3.65 -8.06 -17.97
N TYR A 406 -4.00 -7.40 -16.87
CA TYR A 406 -3.03 -6.76 -15.97
C TYR A 406 -2.01 -7.74 -15.36
N PRO A 407 -2.40 -8.90 -14.79
CA PRO A 407 -1.41 -9.89 -14.33
C PRO A 407 -0.54 -10.43 -15.46
N ILE A 408 -1.09 -10.55 -16.68
CA ILE A 408 -0.36 -11.07 -17.85
C ILE A 408 0.72 -10.09 -18.30
N ILE A 409 0.43 -8.78 -18.39
CA ILE A 409 1.46 -7.80 -18.76
C ILE A 409 2.56 -7.70 -17.72
N LEU A 410 2.22 -7.80 -16.43
CA LEU A 410 3.22 -7.82 -15.36
C LEU A 410 4.12 -9.04 -15.50
N ALA A 411 3.56 -10.24 -15.68
CA ALA A 411 4.34 -11.47 -15.83
C ALA A 411 5.13 -11.54 -17.16
N ALA A 412 4.80 -10.68 -18.12
CA ALA A 412 5.52 -10.55 -19.38
C ALA A 412 6.65 -9.52 -19.32
N ALA A 413 6.63 -8.61 -18.34
CA ALA A 413 7.64 -7.58 -18.16
C ALA A 413 8.94 -8.16 -17.61
N ASP A 414 10.04 -7.45 -17.88
CA ASP A 414 11.36 -7.81 -17.37
C ASP A 414 11.63 -7.13 -16.02
N ILE A 415 11.16 -5.89 -15.87
CA ILE A 415 11.39 -5.03 -14.70
C ILE A 415 10.11 -4.25 -14.36
N GLY A 416 9.74 -4.23 -13.08
CA GLY A 416 8.75 -3.31 -12.53
C GLY A 416 9.39 -2.02 -12.01
N VAL A 417 8.73 -0.87 -12.19
CA VAL A 417 9.15 0.40 -11.55
C VAL A 417 8.03 0.97 -10.69
N SER A 418 8.34 1.26 -9.42
CA SER A 418 7.43 1.88 -8.47
C SER A 418 7.99 3.19 -7.93
N LEU A 419 7.26 4.29 -8.16
CA LEU A 419 7.57 5.62 -7.64
C LEU A 419 6.76 5.98 -6.39
N HIS A 420 5.89 5.07 -5.95
CA HIS A 420 4.96 5.32 -4.86
C HIS A 420 5.72 5.50 -3.55
N THR A 421 5.39 6.57 -2.84
CA THR A 421 5.90 6.84 -1.49
C THR A 421 4.74 7.00 -0.52
N SER A 422 4.96 6.50 0.69
CA SER A 422 3.97 6.61 1.77
C SER A 422 3.97 8.01 2.36
N THR A 423 2.79 8.60 2.53
CA THR A 423 2.62 9.90 3.22
C THR A 423 3.00 9.83 4.70
N SER A 424 2.88 8.67 5.34
CA SER A 424 3.35 8.44 6.70
C SER A 424 4.82 7.98 6.75
N GLY A 425 5.34 7.48 5.62
CA GLY A 425 6.59 6.72 5.53
C GLY A 425 6.47 5.28 6.03
N LEU A 426 5.27 4.80 6.41
CA LEU A 426 5.07 3.55 7.14
C LEU A 426 4.21 2.51 6.39
N ASP A 427 3.62 2.85 5.26
CA ASP A 427 2.86 1.91 4.42
C ASP A 427 3.59 1.50 3.14
N LEU A 428 3.27 0.31 2.63
CA LEU A 428 3.97 -0.31 1.52
C LEU A 428 3.16 -0.23 0.23
N PRO A 429 3.83 -0.04 -0.93
CA PRO A 429 3.15 0.01 -2.21
C PRO A 429 2.63 -1.36 -2.63
N MET A 430 1.30 -1.53 -2.58
CA MET A 430 0.65 -2.75 -3.08
C MET A 430 0.95 -3.07 -4.55
N LYS A 431 1.31 -2.06 -5.36
CA LYS A 431 1.71 -2.27 -6.76
C LYS A 431 2.97 -3.13 -6.88
N VAL A 432 3.88 -3.02 -5.92
CA VAL A 432 5.09 -3.86 -5.84
C VAL A 432 4.72 -5.28 -5.42
N VAL A 433 3.70 -5.45 -4.57
CA VAL A 433 3.15 -6.75 -4.22
C VAL A 433 2.57 -7.46 -5.45
N ASP A 434 1.83 -6.74 -6.30
CA ASP A 434 1.32 -7.26 -7.58
C ASP A 434 2.47 -7.69 -8.51
N MET A 435 3.52 -6.87 -8.61
CA MET A 435 4.73 -7.15 -9.40
C MET A 435 5.45 -8.42 -8.93
N PHE A 436 5.65 -8.58 -7.61
CA PHE A 436 6.23 -9.80 -7.06
C PHE A 436 5.31 -11.02 -7.24
N GLY A 437 3.99 -10.86 -7.11
CA GLY A 437 3.04 -11.91 -7.44
C GLY A 437 3.17 -12.39 -8.90
N ALA A 438 3.46 -11.49 -9.82
CA ALA A 438 3.70 -11.80 -11.22
C ALA A 438 5.13 -12.30 -11.53
N GLY A 439 6.02 -12.36 -10.55
CA GLY A 439 7.38 -12.84 -10.70
C GLY A 439 8.35 -11.85 -11.34
N ILE A 440 8.13 -10.54 -11.18
CA ILE A 440 9.01 -9.51 -11.73
C ILE A 440 9.73 -8.71 -10.64
N PRO A 441 11.05 -8.47 -10.80
CA PRO A 441 11.81 -7.68 -9.84
C PRO A 441 11.46 -6.20 -9.98
N VAL A 442 11.66 -5.44 -8.91
CA VAL A 442 11.17 -4.07 -8.84
C VAL A 442 12.29 -3.08 -8.54
N LEU A 443 12.31 -1.99 -9.31
CA LEU A 443 13.02 -0.76 -8.95
C LEU A 443 12.06 0.13 -8.19
N ALA A 444 12.35 0.43 -6.92
CA ALA A 444 11.45 1.20 -6.06
C ALA A 444 12.09 2.49 -5.54
N LYS A 445 11.30 3.56 -5.46
CA LYS A 445 11.70 4.80 -4.79
C LYS A 445 11.96 4.54 -3.31
N ARG A 446 13.10 4.99 -2.79
CA ARG A 446 13.46 4.81 -1.38
C ARG A 446 12.58 5.66 -0.46
N PHE A 447 12.09 5.05 0.62
CA PHE A 447 11.46 5.70 1.78
C PHE A 447 11.54 4.78 3.01
N ALA A 448 11.17 5.27 4.20
CA ALA A 448 11.58 4.71 5.48
C ALA A 448 11.32 3.20 5.69
N CYS A 449 10.21 2.63 5.20
CA CYS A 449 9.88 1.21 5.41
C CYS A 449 9.93 0.33 4.15
N ILE A 450 10.36 0.86 2.99
CA ILE A 450 10.32 0.11 1.71
C ILE A 450 11.13 -1.18 1.74
N GLU A 451 12.19 -1.22 2.55
CA GLU A 451 13.08 -2.39 2.69
C GLU A 451 12.40 -3.60 3.34
N GLU A 452 11.22 -3.43 3.95
CA GLU A 452 10.39 -4.57 4.36
C GLU A 452 9.81 -5.35 3.18
N LEU A 453 9.69 -4.70 2.01
CA LEU A 453 9.15 -5.26 0.78
C LEU A 453 10.24 -5.50 -0.26
N VAL A 454 11.01 -4.47 -0.59
CA VAL A 454 12.07 -4.51 -1.61
C VAL A 454 13.44 -4.57 -0.94
N GLN A 455 14.09 -5.71 -1.01
CA GLN A 455 15.43 -5.95 -0.51
C GLN A 455 16.43 -5.79 -1.65
N GLU A 456 17.33 -4.81 -1.50
CA GLU A 456 18.37 -4.52 -2.48
C GLU A 456 19.18 -5.75 -2.85
N ASP A 457 19.45 -5.93 -4.15
CA ASP A 457 20.20 -7.04 -4.75
C ASP A 457 19.59 -8.44 -4.56
N VAL A 458 18.45 -8.54 -3.88
CA VAL A 458 17.71 -9.78 -3.70
C VAL A 458 16.53 -9.81 -4.67
N ASN A 459 15.50 -8.99 -4.44
CA ASN A 459 14.26 -9.00 -5.22
C ASN A 459 14.03 -7.69 -6.01
N GLY A 460 14.92 -6.73 -5.84
CA GLY A 460 14.83 -5.43 -6.49
C GLY A 460 16.01 -4.54 -6.16
N LEU A 461 15.92 -3.28 -6.58
CA LEU A 461 16.89 -2.24 -6.28
C LEU A 461 16.15 -0.95 -5.91
N LEU A 462 16.78 -0.11 -5.10
CA LEU A 462 16.18 1.14 -4.63
C LEU A 462 16.91 2.33 -5.27
N PHE A 463 16.16 3.42 -5.49
CA PHE A 463 16.69 4.66 -6.04
C PHE A 463 16.05 5.88 -5.37
N ASP A 464 16.74 7.00 -5.42
CA ASP A 464 16.24 8.30 -4.95
C ASP A 464 16.13 9.35 -6.06
N THR A 465 16.97 9.25 -7.09
CA THR A 465 17.07 10.27 -8.15
C THR A 465 16.90 9.68 -9.55
N SER A 466 16.63 10.54 -10.53
CA SER A 466 16.57 10.14 -11.95
C SER A 466 17.92 9.63 -12.44
N THR A 467 19.02 10.21 -11.97
CA THR A 467 20.38 9.78 -12.29
C THR A 467 20.68 8.36 -11.79
N GLU A 468 20.33 8.05 -10.54
CA GLU A 468 20.47 6.70 -9.98
C GLU A 468 19.62 5.70 -10.75
N LEU A 469 18.35 6.05 -11.02
CA LEU A 469 17.46 5.19 -11.79
C LEU A 469 18.00 4.95 -13.20
N THR A 470 18.55 5.96 -13.89
CA THR A 470 19.21 5.77 -15.19
C THR A 470 20.40 4.82 -15.09
N HIS A 471 21.23 4.96 -14.05
CA HIS A 471 22.39 4.09 -13.86
C HIS A 471 21.94 2.63 -13.71
N ILE A 472 21.02 2.38 -12.79
CA ILE A 472 20.47 1.04 -12.53
C ILE A 472 19.85 0.46 -13.80
N LEU A 473 19.02 1.22 -14.51
CA LEU A 473 18.39 0.77 -15.76
C LEU A 473 19.43 0.38 -16.81
N LYS A 474 20.52 1.14 -16.94
CA LYS A 474 21.59 0.80 -17.89
C LYS A 474 22.33 -0.47 -17.48
N GLU A 475 22.70 -0.60 -16.22
CA GLU A 475 23.40 -1.80 -15.73
C GLU A 475 22.58 -3.06 -15.95
N LEU A 476 21.28 -3.01 -15.70
CA LEU A 476 20.38 -4.16 -15.93
C LEU A 476 20.11 -4.41 -17.42
N ALA A 477 20.22 -3.40 -18.29
CA ALA A 477 19.88 -3.50 -19.71
C ALA A 477 21.06 -3.89 -20.60
N ILE A 478 22.31 -3.60 -20.22
CA ILE A 478 23.49 -3.95 -21.03
C ILE A 478 23.55 -5.48 -21.22
N GLY A 479 23.74 -5.91 -22.47
CA GLY A 479 23.83 -7.33 -22.81
C GLY A 479 22.48 -8.05 -22.92
N PHE A 480 21.37 -7.38 -22.61
CA PHE A 480 20.04 -7.97 -22.64
C PHE A 480 19.63 -8.41 -24.06
N PRO A 481 18.92 -9.55 -24.22
CA PRO A 481 18.44 -10.47 -23.17
C PRO A 481 19.40 -11.64 -22.85
N VAL A 482 20.63 -11.65 -23.40
CA VAL A 482 21.51 -12.84 -23.37
C VAL A 482 22.51 -12.77 -22.22
N SER A 483 23.06 -11.59 -21.95
CA SER A 483 24.18 -11.37 -21.04
C SER A 483 23.80 -10.46 -19.86
N CYS A 484 22.63 -10.70 -19.26
CA CYS A 484 22.04 -9.87 -18.20
C CYS A 484 21.98 -10.56 -16.82
N SER A 485 23.12 -11.10 -16.37
CA SER A 485 23.20 -11.94 -15.16
C SER A 485 22.61 -11.34 -13.87
N GLN A 486 22.74 -10.02 -13.67
CA GLN A 486 22.15 -9.35 -12.50
C GLN A 486 20.62 -9.36 -12.58
N LEU A 487 20.05 -9.07 -13.76
CA LEU A 487 18.61 -9.11 -13.97
C LEU A 487 18.08 -10.53 -13.81
N ASP A 488 18.76 -11.52 -14.38
CA ASP A 488 18.38 -12.95 -14.25
C ASP A 488 18.38 -13.40 -12.78
N ARG A 489 19.38 -12.93 -12.00
CA ARG A 489 19.46 -13.19 -10.56
C ARG A 489 18.27 -12.59 -9.81
N LEU A 490 17.93 -11.33 -10.09
CA LEU A 490 16.81 -10.65 -9.46
C LEU A 490 15.48 -11.34 -9.82
N GLN A 491 15.27 -11.69 -11.09
CA GLN A 491 14.08 -12.40 -11.57
C GLN A 491 13.94 -13.78 -10.90
N LYS A 492 15.02 -14.52 -10.75
CA LYS A 492 15.01 -15.82 -10.07
C LYS A 492 14.56 -15.72 -8.60
N ASN A 493 14.95 -14.65 -7.90
CA ASN A 493 14.63 -14.45 -6.50
C ASN A 493 13.17 -14.00 -6.24
N VAL A 494 12.47 -13.53 -7.27
CA VAL A 494 11.04 -13.19 -7.21
C VAL A 494 10.14 -14.25 -7.84
N ASP A 495 10.70 -15.34 -8.36
CA ASP A 495 9.91 -16.42 -8.96
C ASP A 495 8.88 -16.92 -7.93
N PRO A 496 7.57 -16.84 -8.23
CA PRO A 496 6.52 -17.29 -7.32
C PRO A 496 6.66 -18.76 -6.90
N ALA A 497 7.34 -19.59 -7.70
CA ALA A 497 7.57 -21.00 -7.40
C ALA A 497 8.71 -21.24 -6.39
N THR A 498 9.63 -20.29 -6.20
CA THR A 498 10.83 -20.48 -5.37
C THR A 498 11.03 -19.42 -4.30
N SER A 499 10.38 -18.26 -4.41
CA SER A 499 10.51 -17.18 -3.45
C SER A 499 9.80 -17.48 -2.13
N ASN A 500 10.40 -17.03 -1.01
CA ASN A 500 9.81 -17.13 0.32
C ASN A 500 8.84 -15.97 0.64
N PHE A 501 8.37 -15.25 -0.37
CA PHE A 501 7.53 -14.08 -0.17
C PHE A 501 6.14 -14.45 0.41
N GLY A 502 5.65 -15.63 0.04
CA GLY A 502 4.35 -16.16 0.44
C GLY A 502 3.17 -15.47 -0.23
N ASP A 503 2.00 -16.08 -0.12
CA ASP A 503 0.74 -15.56 -0.65
C ASP A 503 -0.15 -14.93 0.44
N TRP A 504 -1.27 -14.37 0.01
CA TRP A 504 -2.27 -13.79 0.90
C TRP A 504 -2.78 -14.79 1.92
N GLU A 505 -3.15 -15.98 1.45
CA GLU A 505 -3.78 -17.02 2.23
C GLU A 505 -2.86 -17.51 3.36
N GLN A 506 -1.57 -17.73 3.09
CA GLN A 506 -0.57 -18.11 4.09
C GLN A 506 -0.44 -17.04 5.18
N ASN A 507 -0.33 -15.78 4.80
CA ASN A 507 -0.16 -14.67 5.73
C ASN A 507 -1.44 -14.42 6.56
N TRP A 508 -2.61 -14.53 5.92
CA TRP A 508 -3.92 -14.45 6.58
C TRP A 508 -4.07 -15.55 7.65
N ASN A 509 -3.75 -16.79 7.27
CA ASN A 509 -3.82 -17.95 8.15
C ASN A 509 -2.89 -17.84 9.36
N ALA A 510 -1.72 -17.23 9.18
CA ALA A 510 -0.75 -17.03 10.25
C ALA A 510 -1.14 -15.91 11.22
N VAL A 511 -1.70 -14.80 10.72
CA VAL A 511 -1.84 -13.56 11.50
C VAL A 511 -3.27 -13.27 11.95
N VAL A 512 -4.23 -13.30 11.03
CA VAL A 512 -5.58 -12.79 11.30
C VAL A 512 -6.55 -13.90 11.65
N ARG A 513 -6.51 -15.02 10.90
CA ARG A 513 -7.39 -16.17 11.15
C ARG A 513 -7.42 -16.64 12.61
N PRO A 514 -6.28 -16.77 13.33
CA PRO A 514 -6.29 -17.26 14.71
C PRO A 514 -7.03 -16.32 15.66
N ASP A 515 -7.12 -15.04 15.34
CA ASP A 515 -7.81 -14.08 16.19
C ASP A 515 -9.33 -14.11 15.99
N PHE A 516 -9.80 -14.33 14.77
CA PHE A 516 -11.23 -14.43 14.45
C PHE A 516 -11.81 -15.82 14.72
N ALA A 517 -10.97 -16.86 14.75
CA ALA A 517 -11.37 -18.23 15.10
C ALA A 517 -11.63 -18.43 16.61
N LYS A 518 -11.31 -17.45 17.45
CA LYS A 518 -11.59 -17.52 18.90
C LYS A 518 -13.11 -17.52 19.12
N PRO A 519 -13.66 -18.44 19.94
CA PRO A 519 -15.10 -18.52 20.16
C PRO A 519 -15.66 -17.24 20.77
N HIS A 520 -16.85 -16.85 20.31
CA HIS A 520 -17.62 -15.71 20.80
C HIS A 520 -17.97 -15.95 22.28
N ASN A 521 -17.35 -15.21 23.20
CA ASN A 521 -17.54 -15.28 24.65
C ASN A 521 -17.26 -16.64 25.33
N GLN A 522 -16.13 -16.74 26.06
CA GLN A 522 -15.96 -17.74 27.14
C GLN A 522 -17.04 -17.66 28.23
N HIS A 523 -17.79 -16.56 28.30
CA HIS A 523 -18.86 -16.36 29.29
C HIS A 523 -20.17 -17.07 28.92
N PHE A 524 -20.50 -17.19 27.63
CA PHE A 524 -21.74 -17.86 27.17
C PHE A 524 -21.68 -19.37 27.39
N HIS A 525 -20.52 -20.00 27.15
CA HIS A 525 -20.32 -21.41 27.44
C HIS A 525 -20.36 -21.75 28.94
N ARG A 526 -20.01 -20.82 29.84
CA ARG A 526 -20.17 -21.03 31.29
C ARG A 526 -21.63 -21.06 31.74
N VAL A 527 -22.50 -20.32 31.05
CA VAL A 527 -23.94 -20.31 31.37
C VAL A 527 -24.61 -21.57 30.82
N ILE A 528 -24.24 -22.01 29.61
CA ILE A 528 -24.77 -23.26 29.01
C ILE A 528 -24.22 -24.51 29.74
N ALA A 529 -22.95 -24.52 30.13
CA ALA A 529 -22.38 -25.62 30.92
C ALA A 529 -22.86 -25.65 32.39
N SER A 530 -23.71 -24.71 32.80
CA SER A 530 -24.30 -24.64 34.15
C SER A 530 -25.79 -25.02 34.20
N GLU A 531 -26.40 -25.39 33.07
CA GLU A 531 -27.71 -26.05 33.09
C GLU A 531 -27.49 -27.53 33.44
N PRO A 532 -27.98 -28.03 34.60
CA PRO A 532 -27.92 -29.44 34.87
C PRO A 532 -28.87 -30.15 33.91
N GLU A 533 -28.36 -31.17 33.23
CA GLU A 533 -29.19 -32.18 32.56
C GLU A 533 -30.28 -32.61 33.54
N LYS A 534 -31.52 -32.19 33.27
CA LYS A 534 -32.67 -32.82 33.88
C LYS A 534 -32.86 -34.14 33.14
N GLU A 535 -32.31 -35.19 33.73
CA GLU A 535 -32.79 -36.55 33.51
C GLU A 535 -34.28 -36.60 33.88
N GLU A 536 -35.14 -36.86 32.90
CA GLU A 536 -36.34 -37.68 33.02
C GLU A 536 -36.73 -38.25 31.64
#